data_AF-A0A937NFL1-F1
#
_entry.id   AF-A0A937NFL1-F1
#
_cell.length_a   1.000
_cell.length_b   1.000
_cell.length_c   1.000
_cell.angle_alpha   90.00
_cell.angle_beta   90.00
_cell.angle_gamma   90.00
#
_symmetry.space_group_name_H-M   'P 1'
#
loop_
_entity.id
_entity.type
_entity.pdbx_description
1 polymer ?
#
loop_
_entity_poly.entity_id
_entity_poly.type
_entity_poly.pdbx_seq_one_letter_code
_entity_poly.pdbx_strand_id
1 'polypeptide(L)'
;MSILSYPGWPNSLTASGTALHHLEQILITKLILFTSVYHHHKVRATEAAVRTIYMRLKERRGTLKHKPLEFAQFTDFLRIDDSRFFAWAEQENGLEKLVLGISNRNLLKRCLVLCRQSVHAYYRQNFLNMFPPSERDSSSLRSIEQEIYDSIPKNFQTDRDDLVLDFPKFPNTDEEAGQMFLQVGRDTEPQALKDMLPTDDWLRSYAVNKYRAHVFYFSDDGKRRAAAQAAEEVLSKRNIKLLPIARQLANI
;
A
#
# COMPACT_ATOMS: atom_id res chain seq x y z
N MET A 1 -15.65 18.55 24.06
CA MET A 1 -14.42 17.84 24.46
C MET A 1 -13.92 18.47 25.74
N SER A 2 -13.50 17.67 26.70
CA SER A 2 -12.93 18.12 27.97
C SER A 2 -11.61 17.38 28.18
N ILE A 3 -10.59 18.08 28.65
CA ILE A 3 -9.35 17.43 29.11
C ILE A 3 -9.64 17.01 30.56
N LEU A 4 -9.80 15.71 30.78
CA LEU A 4 -9.93 15.15 32.13
C LEU A 4 -8.60 14.52 32.50
N SER A 5 -7.97 15.03 33.56
CA SER A 5 -6.80 14.42 34.16
C SER A 5 -7.25 13.41 35.23
N TYR A 6 -7.11 12.12 34.94
CA TYR A 6 -7.32 11.05 35.93
C TYR A 6 -6.00 10.69 36.61
N PRO A 7 -5.95 10.51 37.95
CA PRO A 7 -4.75 10.07 38.64
C PRO A 7 -4.24 8.73 38.09
N GLY A 8 -2.97 8.68 37.69
CA GLY A 8 -2.36 7.46 37.10
C GLY A 8 -2.57 7.29 35.60
N TRP A 9 -3.31 8.18 34.94
CA TRP A 9 -3.47 8.20 33.48
C TRP A 9 -2.65 9.34 32.86
N PRO A 10 -2.04 9.13 31.68
CA PRO A 10 -1.49 10.25 30.91
C PRO A 10 -2.61 11.25 30.61
N ASN A 11 -2.26 12.54 30.50
CA ASN A 11 -3.20 13.58 30.10
C ASN A 11 -3.78 13.24 28.72
N SER A 12 -5.00 12.70 28.71
CA SER A 12 -5.66 12.19 27.52
C SER A 12 -6.89 13.02 27.19
N LEU A 13 -7.13 13.24 25.90
CA LEU A 13 -8.36 13.85 25.42
C LEU A 13 -9.49 12.82 25.53
N THR A 14 -10.53 13.14 26.31
CA THR A 14 -11.71 12.29 26.43
C THR A 14 -12.92 12.93 25.76
N ALA A 15 -13.75 12.08 25.14
CA ALA A 15 -15.05 12.48 24.63
C ALA A 15 -16.16 11.97 25.58
N SER A 16 -17.30 12.66 25.63
CA SER A 16 -18.44 12.19 26.42
C SER A 16 -18.99 10.89 25.82
N GLY A 17 -19.53 9.99 26.64
CA GLY A 17 -20.13 8.73 26.19
C GLY A 17 -21.21 8.89 25.11
N THR A 18 -21.90 10.04 25.05
CA THR A 18 -22.85 10.35 23.97
C THR A 18 -22.20 10.46 22.60
N ALA A 19 -20.87 10.61 22.53
CA ALA A 19 -20.11 10.69 21.29
C ALA A 19 -19.76 9.32 20.69
N LEU A 20 -20.12 8.20 21.35
CA LEU A 20 -19.79 6.84 20.88
C LEU A 20 -20.16 6.62 19.41
N HIS A 21 -21.41 6.92 19.04
CA HIS A 21 -21.88 6.75 17.67
C HIS A 21 -21.16 7.65 16.66
N HIS A 22 -20.71 8.83 17.07
CA HIS A 22 -19.95 9.71 16.19
C HIS A 22 -18.53 9.19 15.95
N LEU A 23 -17.87 8.65 16.99
CA LEU A 23 -16.57 8.03 16.84
C LEU A 23 -16.66 6.74 16.00
N GLU A 24 -17.69 5.92 16.23
CA GLU A 24 -18.01 4.77 15.39
C GLU A 24 -18.16 5.16 13.91
N GLN A 25 -18.96 6.20 13.62
CA GLN A 25 -19.13 6.72 12.27
C GLN A 25 -17.81 7.18 11.64
N ILE A 26 -16.93 7.83 12.41
CA ILE A 26 -15.61 8.24 11.94
C ILE A 26 -14.75 7.02 11.56
N LEU A 27 -14.68 6.00 12.42
CA LEU A 27 -13.91 4.79 12.14
C LEU A 27 -14.44 4.03 10.92
N ILE A 28 -15.75 3.88 10.79
CA ILE A 28 -16.38 3.24 9.62
C ILE A 28 -16.10 4.06 8.35
N THR A 29 -16.24 5.38 8.42
CA THR A 29 -15.94 6.27 7.28
C THR A 29 -14.48 6.13 6.85
N LYS A 30 -13.55 6.04 7.81
CA LYS A 30 -12.14 5.77 7.51
C LYS A 30 -11.96 4.46 6.76
N LEU A 31 -12.58 3.36 7.21
CA LEU A 31 -12.52 2.07 6.49
C LEU A 31 -13.07 2.18 5.06
N ILE A 32 -14.16 2.93 4.88
CA ILE A 32 -14.75 3.18 3.56
C ILE A 32 -13.77 3.95 2.66
N LEU A 33 -13.10 4.99 3.18
CA LEU A 33 -12.09 5.75 2.42
C LEU A 33 -10.94 4.86 1.93
N PHE A 34 -10.49 3.93 2.78
CA PHE A 34 -9.48 2.95 2.36
C PHE A 34 -9.96 2.10 1.18
N THR A 35 -11.19 1.59 1.22
CA THR A 35 -11.71 0.76 0.11
C THR A 35 -11.96 1.53 -1.19
N SER A 36 -12.43 2.77 -1.07
CA SER A 36 -12.99 3.54 -2.19
C SER A 36 -11.96 4.46 -2.86
N VAL A 37 -11.06 5.03 -2.07
CA VAL A 37 -10.09 6.03 -2.51
C VAL A 37 -8.68 5.47 -2.40
N TYR A 38 -8.20 5.17 -1.20
CA TYR A 38 -6.77 4.91 -0.98
C TYR A 38 -6.29 3.61 -1.65
N HIS A 39 -7.12 2.56 -1.65
CA HIS A 39 -6.79 1.29 -2.30
C HIS A 39 -7.41 1.16 -3.69
N HIS A 40 -7.89 2.26 -4.28
CA HIS A 40 -8.32 2.23 -5.65
C HIS A 40 -7.12 1.91 -6.57
N HIS A 41 -7.24 0.88 -7.39
CA HIS A 41 -6.14 0.37 -8.21
C HIS A 41 -5.41 1.40 -9.08
N LYS A 42 -6.08 2.46 -9.56
CA LYS A 42 -5.41 3.54 -10.31
C LYS A 42 -4.56 4.43 -9.41
N VAL A 43 -5.02 4.68 -8.18
CA VAL A 43 -4.25 5.40 -7.16
C VAL A 43 -3.02 4.56 -6.80
N ARG A 44 -3.22 3.27 -6.53
CA ARG A 44 -2.13 2.31 -6.26
C ARG A 44 -1.12 2.20 -7.40
N ALA A 45 -1.57 2.14 -8.66
CA ALA A 45 -0.68 2.11 -9.82
C ALA A 45 0.15 3.40 -9.95
N THR A 46 -0.45 4.55 -9.65
CA THR A 46 0.25 5.85 -9.66
C THR A 46 1.27 5.92 -8.53
N GLU A 47 0.89 5.53 -7.31
CA GLU A 47 1.78 5.46 -6.15
C GLU A 47 2.94 4.48 -6.40
N ALA A 48 2.66 3.33 -7.01
CA ALA A 48 3.66 2.36 -7.43
C ALA A 48 4.68 2.98 -8.40
N ALA A 49 4.21 3.72 -9.43
CA ALA A 49 5.10 4.39 -10.37
C ALA A 49 5.95 5.49 -9.70
N VAL A 50 5.34 6.34 -8.85
CA VAL A 50 6.05 7.38 -8.09
C VAL A 50 7.10 6.76 -7.15
N ARG A 51 6.75 5.67 -6.46
CA ARG A 51 7.67 4.92 -5.61
C ARG A 51 8.85 4.38 -6.40
N THR A 52 8.61 3.83 -7.59
CA THR A 52 9.68 3.33 -8.46
C THR A 52 10.62 4.45 -8.90
N ILE A 53 10.07 5.58 -9.35
CA ILE A 53 10.84 6.79 -9.69
C ILE A 53 11.72 7.20 -8.51
N TYR A 54 11.13 7.38 -7.33
CA TYR A 54 11.85 7.80 -6.13
C TYR A 54 12.99 6.84 -5.78
N MET A 55 12.71 5.54 -5.76
CA MET A 55 13.72 4.54 -5.42
C MET A 55 14.85 4.50 -6.45
N ARG A 56 14.54 4.68 -7.73
CA ARG A 56 15.55 4.74 -8.80
C ARG A 56 16.45 5.97 -8.67
N LEU A 57 15.87 7.13 -8.39
CA LEU A 57 16.60 8.37 -8.12
C LEU A 57 17.50 8.23 -6.89
N LYS A 58 17.01 7.58 -5.83
CA LYS A 58 17.77 7.30 -4.60
C LYS A 58 18.97 6.39 -4.87
N GLU A 59 18.79 5.31 -5.62
CA GLU A 59 19.86 4.34 -5.93
C GLU A 59 21.00 4.94 -6.75
N ARG A 60 20.68 5.80 -7.72
CA ARG A 60 21.68 6.43 -8.58
C ARG A 60 22.31 7.68 -7.97
N ARG A 61 21.93 8.06 -6.74
CA ARG A 61 22.27 9.36 -6.12
C ARG A 61 22.05 10.50 -7.10
N GLY A 62 20.88 10.51 -7.75
CA GLY A 62 20.58 11.48 -8.79
C GLY A 62 20.87 12.91 -8.31
N THR A 63 21.31 13.77 -9.22
CA THR A 63 21.63 15.15 -8.87
C THR A 63 20.48 16.07 -9.26
N LEU A 64 19.96 16.85 -8.31
CA LEU A 64 19.07 17.97 -8.61
C LEU A 64 19.92 19.24 -8.65
N LYS A 65 20.06 19.83 -9.84
CA LYS A 65 20.92 21.02 -10.05
C LYS A 65 22.36 20.78 -9.56
N HIS A 66 22.97 19.67 -9.95
CA HIS A 66 24.36 19.30 -9.63
C HIS A 66 24.66 19.00 -8.15
N LYS A 67 23.64 18.89 -7.29
CA LYS A 67 23.82 18.38 -5.92
C LYS A 67 23.09 17.05 -5.75
N PRO A 68 23.75 16.01 -5.20
CA PRO A 68 23.09 14.76 -4.86
C PRO A 68 22.02 15.04 -3.79
N LEU A 69 20.83 14.49 -3.98
CA LEU A 69 19.77 14.53 -2.97
C LEU A 69 19.87 13.29 -2.11
N GLU A 70 20.45 13.46 -0.93
CA GLU A 70 20.64 12.36 0.02
C GLU A 70 19.51 12.28 1.06
N PHE A 71 18.64 13.31 1.12
CA PHE A 71 17.61 13.48 2.15
C PHE A 71 18.18 13.36 3.57
N ALA A 72 19.47 13.68 3.73
CA ALA A 72 20.18 13.58 5.00
C ALA A 72 19.91 14.81 5.88
N GLN A 73 19.55 15.95 5.27
CA GLN A 73 19.30 17.21 5.97
C GLN A 73 17.88 17.71 5.72
N PHE A 74 17.31 18.41 6.70
CA PHE A 74 15.99 19.04 6.57
C PHE A 74 15.91 19.99 5.37
N THR A 75 17.00 20.69 5.05
CA THR A 75 17.08 21.57 3.88
C THR A 75 16.91 20.84 2.56
N ASP A 76 17.24 19.55 2.47
CA ASP A 76 17.01 18.76 1.26
C ASP A 76 15.53 18.55 1.00
N PHE A 77 14.75 18.28 2.06
CA PHE A 77 13.30 18.13 1.99
C PHE A 77 12.62 19.41 1.51
N LEU A 78 13.04 20.57 2.00
CA LEU A 78 12.47 21.87 1.58
C LEU A 78 12.75 22.22 0.11
N ARG A 79 13.72 21.55 -0.53
CA ARG A 79 14.06 21.80 -1.92
C ARG A 79 13.17 21.03 -2.89
N ILE A 80 12.39 20.06 -2.42
CA ILE A 80 11.53 19.23 -3.24
C ILE A 80 10.06 19.62 -3.03
N ASP A 81 9.40 19.80 -4.17
CA ASP A 81 7.96 19.84 -4.33
C ASP A 81 7.62 18.90 -5.50
N ASP A 82 6.34 18.64 -5.74
CA ASP A 82 5.90 17.73 -6.81
C ASP A 82 6.44 18.14 -8.18
N SER A 83 6.46 19.44 -8.49
CA SER A 83 6.92 19.94 -9.79
C SER A 83 8.42 19.69 -9.99
N ARG A 84 9.22 19.95 -8.96
CA ARG A 84 10.67 19.71 -8.97
C ARG A 84 10.99 18.23 -8.97
N PHE A 85 10.20 17.41 -8.27
CA PHE A 85 10.34 15.96 -8.27
C PHE A 85 10.16 15.39 -9.67
N PHE A 86 9.07 15.76 -10.37
CA PHE A 86 8.83 15.27 -11.72
C PHE A 86 9.83 15.83 -12.74
N ALA A 87 10.17 17.12 -12.68
CA ALA A 87 11.20 17.70 -13.54
C ALA A 87 12.57 17.03 -13.38
N TRP A 88 12.89 16.58 -12.15
CA TRP A 88 14.11 15.83 -11.89
C TRP A 88 14.05 14.40 -12.45
N ALA A 89 12.92 13.73 -12.26
CA ALA A 89 12.69 12.39 -12.79
C ALA A 89 12.74 12.34 -14.33
N GLU A 90 12.27 13.39 -15.02
CA GLU A 90 12.34 13.50 -16.48
C GLU A 90 13.77 13.59 -17.01
N GLN A 91 14.70 14.16 -16.23
CA GLN A 91 16.11 14.27 -16.63
C GLN A 91 16.88 12.95 -16.49
N GLU A 92 16.30 11.95 -15.81
CA GLU A 92 16.95 10.69 -15.53
C GLU A 92 16.63 9.64 -16.61
N ASN A 93 17.67 9.12 -17.26
CA ASN A 93 17.55 8.10 -18.30
C ASN A 93 16.81 6.85 -17.80
N GLY A 94 15.68 6.54 -18.44
CA GLY A 94 14.83 5.38 -18.15
C GLY A 94 13.62 5.68 -17.25
N LEU A 95 13.51 6.87 -16.65
CA LEU A 95 12.34 7.26 -15.85
C LEU A 95 11.34 8.12 -16.62
N GLU A 96 11.75 8.73 -17.73
CA GLU A 96 10.90 9.56 -18.60
C GLU A 96 9.56 8.87 -18.92
N LYS A 97 9.60 7.57 -19.26
CA LYS A 97 8.42 6.78 -19.57
C LYS A 97 7.42 6.72 -18.41
N LEU A 98 7.88 6.57 -17.17
CA LEU A 98 7.02 6.55 -15.99
C LEU A 98 6.44 7.93 -15.70
N VAL A 99 7.24 9.00 -15.84
CA VAL A 99 6.77 10.37 -15.63
C VAL A 99 5.73 10.75 -16.69
N LEU A 100 6.03 10.55 -17.97
CA LEU A 100 5.09 10.77 -19.07
C LEU A 100 3.85 9.87 -18.93
N GLY A 101 4.01 8.65 -18.43
CA GLY A 101 2.90 7.75 -18.11
C GLY A 101 1.94 8.35 -17.08
N ILE A 102 2.46 8.96 -16.02
CA ILE A 102 1.66 9.65 -15.01
C ILE A 102 0.99 10.89 -15.63
N SER A 103 1.74 11.75 -16.30
CA SER A 103 1.25 13.00 -16.91
C SER A 103 0.15 12.75 -17.96
N ASN A 104 0.32 11.72 -18.79
CA ASN A 104 -0.64 11.33 -19.82
C ASN A 104 -1.69 10.32 -19.35
N ARG A 105 -1.73 10.01 -18.04
CA ARG A 105 -2.63 9.00 -17.44
C ARG A 105 -2.52 7.60 -18.06
N ASN A 106 -1.39 7.30 -18.70
CA ASN A 106 -1.02 5.96 -19.16
C ASN A 106 -0.26 5.21 -18.06
N LEU A 107 -1.01 4.81 -17.04
CA LEU A 107 -0.49 4.18 -15.82
C LEU A 107 -0.16 2.70 -16.04
N LEU A 108 0.65 2.14 -15.13
CA LEU A 108 0.85 0.70 -15.01
C LEU A 108 -0.50 -0.04 -14.90
N LYS A 109 -0.61 -1.17 -15.58
CA LYS A 109 -1.84 -1.98 -15.58
C LYS A 109 -1.65 -3.21 -14.71
N ARG A 110 -2.71 -3.62 -14.01
CA ARG A 110 -2.70 -4.85 -13.20
C ARG A 110 -2.44 -6.05 -14.11
N CYS A 111 -1.46 -6.86 -13.81
CA CYS A 111 -1.31 -8.19 -14.43
C CYS A 111 -1.79 -9.29 -13.47
N LEU A 112 -1.75 -9.07 -12.17
CA LEU A 112 -2.20 -10.04 -11.17
C LEU A 112 -2.86 -9.35 -9.99
N VAL A 113 -3.94 -9.94 -9.46
CA VAL A 113 -4.59 -9.46 -8.24
C VAL A 113 -4.53 -10.54 -7.15
N LEU A 114 -3.84 -10.20 -6.07
CA LEU A 114 -3.66 -11.03 -4.89
C LEU A 114 -4.72 -10.66 -3.85
N CYS A 115 -5.53 -11.64 -3.48
CA CYS A 115 -6.61 -11.49 -2.51
C CYS A 115 -6.94 -12.85 -1.91
N ARG A 116 -7.71 -12.85 -0.81
CA ARG A 116 -8.13 -14.09 -0.15
C ARG A 116 -8.80 -15.08 -1.13
N GLN A 117 -9.56 -14.59 -2.10
CA GLN A 117 -10.24 -15.45 -3.07
C GLN A 117 -9.30 -15.98 -4.15
N SER A 118 -8.19 -15.31 -4.42
CA SER A 118 -7.25 -15.67 -5.47
C SER A 118 -6.10 -16.57 -5.02
N VAL A 119 -6.02 -16.90 -3.73
CA VAL A 119 -5.11 -17.91 -3.19
C VAL A 119 -5.82 -19.26 -2.95
N HIS A 120 -5.06 -20.34 -3.03
CA HIS A 120 -5.55 -21.70 -2.74
C HIS A 120 -6.16 -21.79 -1.33
N ALA A 121 -7.19 -22.63 -1.15
CA ALA A 121 -8.02 -22.70 0.07
C ALA A 121 -7.20 -22.83 1.37
N TYR A 122 -6.14 -23.65 1.32
CA TYR A 122 -5.18 -23.86 2.39
C TYR A 122 -4.59 -22.56 2.96
N TYR A 123 -4.35 -21.54 2.14
CA TYR A 123 -3.71 -20.29 2.57
C TYR A 123 -4.70 -19.18 2.95
N ARG A 124 -6.01 -19.37 2.75
CA ARG A 124 -7.02 -18.29 2.88
C ARG A 124 -7.14 -17.71 4.30
N GLN A 125 -6.86 -18.51 5.32
CA GLN A 125 -6.92 -18.06 6.71
C GLN A 125 -5.72 -17.19 7.08
N ASN A 126 -4.57 -17.47 6.48
CA ASN A 126 -3.31 -16.78 6.76
C ASN A 126 -2.91 -15.79 5.66
N PHE A 127 -3.84 -15.42 4.77
CA PHE A 127 -3.53 -14.62 3.57
C PHE A 127 -2.71 -13.35 3.88
N LEU A 128 -3.03 -12.66 4.98
CA LEU A 128 -2.27 -11.48 5.39
C LEU A 128 -0.86 -11.82 5.88
N ASN A 129 -0.72 -12.95 6.56
CA ASN A 129 0.56 -13.41 7.11
C ASN A 129 1.44 -14.07 6.03
N MET A 130 0.92 -14.30 4.82
CA MET A 130 1.71 -14.82 3.69
C MET A 130 2.83 -13.86 3.25
N PHE A 131 2.66 -12.57 3.54
CA PHE A 131 3.68 -11.55 3.31
C PHE A 131 3.88 -10.84 4.65
N PRO A 132 4.79 -11.32 5.52
CA PRO A 132 5.04 -10.68 6.79
C PRO A 132 5.45 -9.22 6.58
N PRO A 133 5.22 -8.31 7.55
CA PRO A 133 5.58 -6.90 7.41
C PRO A 133 7.03 -6.67 6.97
N SER A 134 7.96 -7.54 7.39
CA SER A 134 9.36 -7.53 6.96
C SER A 134 9.55 -7.76 5.46
N GLU A 135 8.74 -8.61 4.84
CA GLU A 135 8.76 -8.85 3.38
C GLU A 135 7.98 -7.81 2.58
N ARG A 136 7.20 -6.96 3.26
CA ARG A 136 6.54 -5.79 2.66
C ARG A 136 7.40 -4.54 2.71
N ASP A 137 8.63 -4.64 3.22
CA ASP A 137 9.59 -3.57 3.11
C ASP A 137 9.98 -3.34 1.64
N SER A 138 10.45 -2.13 1.32
CA SER A 138 10.74 -1.80 -0.09
C SER A 138 11.92 -2.60 -0.66
N SER A 139 12.83 -3.09 0.19
CA SER A 139 13.98 -3.90 -0.19
C SER A 139 13.60 -5.33 -0.59
N SER A 140 12.81 -6.03 0.23
CA SER A 140 12.37 -7.40 -0.04
C SER A 140 11.39 -7.46 -1.19
N LEU A 141 10.49 -6.47 -1.32
CA LEU A 141 9.63 -6.40 -2.50
C LEU A 141 10.45 -6.22 -3.78
N ARG A 142 11.54 -5.44 -3.74
CA ARG A 142 12.42 -5.27 -4.91
C ARG A 142 13.13 -6.55 -5.34
N SER A 143 13.52 -7.42 -4.40
CA SER A 143 14.13 -8.71 -4.74
C SER A 143 13.11 -9.65 -5.38
N ILE A 144 11.87 -9.69 -4.87
CA ILE A 144 10.77 -10.46 -5.47
C ILE A 144 10.44 -9.91 -6.86
N GLU A 145 10.33 -8.59 -7.02
CA GLU A 145 10.14 -7.95 -8.33
C GLU A 145 11.24 -8.35 -9.32
N GLN A 146 12.50 -8.39 -8.86
CA GLN A 146 13.63 -8.80 -9.69
C GLN A 146 13.49 -10.26 -10.13
N GLU A 147 13.18 -11.18 -9.21
CA GLU A 147 12.94 -12.60 -9.53
C GLU A 147 11.80 -12.78 -10.55
N ILE A 148 10.72 -12.01 -10.39
CA ILE A 148 9.60 -12.03 -11.34
C ILE A 148 10.08 -11.53 -12.70
N TYR A 149 10.75 -10.38 -12.74
CA TYR A 149 11.24 -9.79 -13.98
C TYR A 149 12.19 -10.74 -14.74
N ASP A 150 13.13 -11.36 -14.04
CA ASP A 150 14.09 -12.31 -14.62
C ASP A 150 13.41 -13.58 -15.14
N SER A 151 12.23 -13.92 -14.61
CA SER A 151 11.42 -15.05 -15.07
C SER A 151 10.52 -14.71 -16.28
N ILE A 152 10.40 -13.42 -16.66
CA ILE A 152 9.66 -13.03 -17.87
C ILE A 152 10.49 -13.42 -19.12
N PRO A 153 9.90 -14.06 -20.15
CA PRO A 153 10.63 -14.37 -21.37
C PRO A 153 11.17 -13.09 -22.05
N LYS A 154 12.41 -13.14 -22.56
CA LYS A 154 13.14 -11.95 -23.05
C LYS A 154 12.39 -11.12 -24.10
N ASN A 155 11.57 -11.74 -24.93
CA ASN A 155 10.76 -11.05 -25.96
C ASN A 155 9.58 -10.27 -25.38
N PHE A 156 9.20 -10.53 -24.12
CA PHE A 156 8.15 -9.83 -23.38
C PHE A 156 8.72 -8.91 -22.28
N GLN A 157 10.04 -8.91 -22.06
CA GLN A 157 10.67 -7.98 -21.11
C GLN A 157 10.65 -6.54 -21.67
N THR A 158 10.52 -5.59 -20.74
CA THR A 158 10.63 -4.14 -20.97
C THR A 158 11.67 -3.57 -20.02
N ASP A 159 11.51 -2.37 -19.47
CA ASP A 159 12.38 -1.93 -18.38
C ASP A 159 11.99 -2.63 -17.07
N ARG A 160 12.98 -2.96 -16.24
CA ARG A 160 12.74 -3.56 -14.91
C ARG A 160 11.79 -2.71 -14.06
N ASP A 161 11.91 -1.39 -14.16
CA ASP A 161 11.11 -0.41 -13.42
C ASP A 161 9.64 -0.33 -13.90
N ASP A 162 9.29 -1.03 -14.99
CA ASP A 162 7.90 -1.20 -15.40
C ASP A 162 7.14 -2.23 -14.56
N LEU A 163 7.84 -3.09 -13.81
CA LEU A 163 7.24 -4.12 -12.96
C LEU A 163 7.24 -3.67 -11.51
N VAL A 164 6.05 -3.68 -10.90
CA VAL A 164 5.91 -3.30 -9.49
C VAL A 164 4.99 -4.26 -8.76
N LEU A 165 5.46 -4.75 -7.61
CA LEU A 165 4.68 -5.52 -6.66
C LEU A 165 4.19 -4.57 -5.56
N ASP A 166 2.88 -4.42 -5.46
CA ASP A 166 2.24 -3.47 -4.54
C ASP A 166 1.41 -4.19 -3.48
N PHE A 167 1.79 -3.98 -2.21
CA PHE A 167 1.02 -4.37 -1.03
C PHE A 167 0.57 -3.11 -0.30
N PRO A 168 -0.71 -2.71 -0.42
CA PRO A 168 -1.21 -1.55 0.29
C PRO A 168 -1.08 -1.69 1.81
N LYS A 169 -0.95 -0.57 2.51
CA LYS A 169 -0.92 -0.58 3.98
C LYS A 169 -2.29 -0.93 4.55
N PHE A 170 -2.32 -1.57 5.70
CA PHE A 170 -3.57 -1.81 6.42
C PHE A 170 -4.06 -0.52 7.09
N PRO A 171 -5.39 -0.31 7.18
CA PRO A 171 -5.93 0.68 8.10
C PRO A 171 -5.51 0.32 9.53
N ASN A 172 -4.95 1.27 10.27
CA ASN A 172 -4.58 1.16 11.68
C ASN A 172 -5.77 1.45 12.63
N THR A 173 -6.99 1.11 12.21
CA THR A 173 -8.23 1.48 12.91
C THR A 173 -8.31 0.93 14.34
N ASP A 174 -7.78 -0.28 14.58
CA ASP A 174 -7.82 -0.89 15.91
C ASP A 174 -6.87 -0.22 16.90
N GLU A 175 -5.63 0.04 16.47
CA GLU A 175 -4.65 0.80 17.27
C GLU A 175 -5.18 2.20 17.61
N GLU A 176 -5.78 2.88 16.64
CA GLU A 176 -6.38 4.20 16.85
C GLU A 176 -7.57 4.15 17.80
N ALA A 177 -8.45 3.15 17.70
CA ALA A 177 -9.56 2.97 18.63
C ALA A 177 -9.05 2.67 20.05
N GLY A 178 -7.90 2.01 20.20
CA GLY A 178 -7.21 1.84 21.47
C GLY A 178 -6.66 3.13 22.08
N GLN A 179 -6.53 4.19 21.29
CA GLN A 179 -6.05 5.51 21.72
C GLN A 179 -7.18 6.55 21.86
N MET A 180 -8.43 6.18 21.59
CA MET A 180 -9.60 7.02 21.76
C MET A 180 -10.35 6.62 23.03
N PHE A 181 -10.65 7.60 23.89
CA PHE A 181 -11.24 7.35 25.21
C PHE A 181 -12.60 8.04 25.38
N LEU A 182 -13.56 7.30 25.93
CA LEU A 182 -14.91 7.76 26.22
C LEU A 182 -15.19 7.79 27.72
N GLN A 183 -15.81 8.89 28.15
CA GLN A 183 -16.27 9.13 29.51
C GLN A 183 -17.77 8.85 29.59
N VAL A 184 -18.15 7.63 29.99
CA VAL A 184 -19.55 7.17 29.98
C VAL A 184 -20.37 7.75 31.15
N GLY A 185 -19.77 7.91 32.34
CA GLY A 185 -20.36 8.58 33.50
C GLY A 185 -19.42 9.64 34.08
N ARG A 186 -19.87 10.49 35.00
CA ARG A 186 -19.00 11.53 35.60
C ARG A 186 -17.86 10.92 36.44
N ASP A 187 -18.13 9.80 37.10
CA ASP A 187 -17.21 9.18 38.08
C ASP A 187 -16.70 7.81 37.63
N THR A 188 -16.90 7.43 36.37
CA THR A 188 -16.36 6.19 35.80
C THR A 188 -14.94 6.42 35.28
N GLU A 189 -14.11 5.38 35.21
CA GLU A 189 -12.86 5.47 34.45
C GLU A 189 -13.15 5.61 32.94
N PRO A 190 -12.34 6.37 32.19
CA PRO A 190 -12.45 6.42 30.74
C PRO A 190 -12.24 5.03 30.14
N GLN A 191 -13.07 4.66 29.16
CA GLN A 191 -12.96 3.39 28.45
C GLN A 191 -12.40 3.61 27.04
N ALA A 192 -11.51 2.72 26.59
CA ALA A 192 -11.01 2.79 25.23
C ALA A 192 -12.09 2.37 24.24
N LEU A 193 -12.12 3.02 23.08
CA LEU A 193 -13.15 2.79 22.08
C LEU A 193 -13.11 1.36 21.52
N LYS A 194 -11.92 0.76 21.43
CA LYS A 194 -11.73 -0.65 21.01
C LYS A 194 -12.42 -1.66 21.94
N ASP A 195 -12.62 -1.32 23.21
CA ASP A 195 -13.25 -2.21 24.18
C ASP A 195 -14.79 -2.11 24.10
N MET A 196 -15.29 -1.07 23.42
CA MET A 196 -16.71 -0.79 23.25
C MET A 196 -17.23 -1.13 21.84
N LEU A 197 -16.35 -1.20 20.84
CA LEU A 197 -16.68 -1.43 19.43
C LEU A 197 -15.93 -2.64 18.88
N PRO A 198 -16.52 -3.42 17.96
CA PRO A 198 -15.88 -4.59 17.37
C PRO A 198 -14.90 -4.22 16.24
N THR A 199 -13.90 -3.38 16.52
CA THR A 199 -12.93 -2.84 15.54
C THR A 199 -12.14 -3.94 14.85
N ASP A 200 -11.76 -4.98 15.59
CA ASP A 200 -11.08 -6.15 15.07
C ASP A 200 -11.91 -6.91 14.02
N ASP A 201 -13.20 -7.08 14.25
CA ASP A 201 -14.09 -7.76 13.31
C ASP A 201 -14.30 -6.94 12.04
N TRP A 202 -14.39 -5.62 12.17
CA TRP A 202 -14.45 -4.71 11.01
C TRP A 202 -13.18 -4.80 10.16
N LEU A 203 -12.00 -4.76 10.79
CA LEU A 203 -10.73 -4.91 10.10
C LEU A 203 -10.57 -6.28 9.45
N ARG A 204 -11.00 -7.34 10.13
CA ARG A 204 -10.99 -8.71 9.59
C ARG A 204 -11.90 -8.81 8.37
N SER A 205 -13.12 -8.27 8.44
CA SER A 205 -14.05 -8.23 7.32
C SER A 205 -13.48 -7.44 6.15
N TYR A 206 -12.86 -6.28 6.41
CA TYR A 206 -12.16 -5.49 5.41
C TYR A 206 -11.03 -6.29 4.75
N ALA A 207 -10.17 -6.93 5.53
CA ALA A 207 -9.04 -7.71 5.02
C ALA A 207 -9.49 -8.87 4.14
N VAL A 208 -10.56 -9.57 4.57
CA VAL A 208 -11.14 -10.69 3.86
C VAL A 208 -11.76 -10.26 2.53
N ASN A 209 -12.55 -9.19 2.54
CA ASN A 209 -13.43 -8.86 1.44
C ASN A 209 -12.85 -7.80 0.50
N LYS A 210 -12.07 -6.86 1.02
CA LYS A 210 -11.71 -5.62 0.31
C LYS A 210 -10.21 -5.45 0.08
N TYR A 211 -9.36 -5.99 0.94
CA TYR A 211 -7.91 -5.89 0.73
C TYR A 211 -7.48 -6.61 -0.54
N ARG A 212 -6.66 -5.93 -1.36
CA ARG A 212 -6.09 -6.43 -2.61
C ARG A 212 -4.65 -5.97 -2.69
N ALA A 213 -3.76 -6.89 -3.05
CA ALA A 213 -2.41 -6.57 -3.50
C ALA A 213 -2.32 -6.81 -5.00
N HIS A 214 -1.34 -6.20 -5.64
CA HIS A 214 -1.27 -6.10 -7.09
C HIS A 214 0.13 -6.38 -7.61
N VAL A 215 0.21 -7.08 -8.73
CA VAL A 215 1.37 -6.98 -9.62
C VAL A 215 0.95 -6.07 -10.76
N PHE A 216 1.74 -5.03 -10.98
CA PHE A 216 1.55 -4.04 -12.04
C PHE A 216 2.65 -4.20 -13.09
N TYR A 217 2.29 -4.03 -14.36
CA TYR A 217 3.25 -4.03 -15.46
C TYR A 217 2.87 -3.02 -16.55
N PHE A 218 3.86 -2.34 -17.15
CA PHE A 218 3.66 -1.42 -18.27
C PHE A 218 3.64 -2.17 -19.60
N SER A 219 2.47 -2.55 -20.14
CA SER A 219 2.39 -2.98 -21.55
C SER A 219 0.98 -3.22 -22.10
N ASP A 220 0.96 -3.58 -23.38
CA ASP A 220 -0.03 -4.43 -24.04
C ASP A 220 -0.38 -5.72 -23.27
N ASP A 221 -1.45 -6.38 -23.70
CA ASP A 221 -1.98 -7.57 -23.01
C ASP A 221 -1.05 -8.79 -23.09
N GLY A 222 -0.22 -8.90 -24.14
CA GLY A 222 0.74 -9.99 -24.31
C GLY A 222 1.81 -9.99 -23.22
N LYS A 223 2.48 -8.86 -23.01
CA LYS A 223 3.51 -8.78 -21.96
C LYS A 223 2.92 -8.82 -20.56
N ARG A 224 1.71 -8.28 -20.36
CA ARG A 224 1.00 -8.41 -19.06
C ARG A 224 0.71 -9.86 -18.71
N ARG A 225 0.30 -10.69 -19.69
CA ARG A 225 0.10 -12.14 -19.48
C ARG A 225 1.40 -12.84 -19.13
N ALA A 226 2.49 -12.53 -19.83
CA ALA A 226 3.80 -13.07 -19.53
C ALA A 226 4.27 -12.69 -18.11
N ALA A 227 4.11 -11.43 -17.72
CA ALA A 227 4.42 -10.95 -16.37
C ALA A 227 3.56 -11.63 -15.29
N ALA A 228 2.26 -11.84 -15.55
CA ALA A 228 1.37 -12.55 -14.63
C ALA A 228 1.81 -14.02 -14.44
N GLN A 229 2.20 -14.69 -15.51
CA GLN A 229 2.71 -16.05 -15.45
C GLN A 229 4.02 -16.14 -14.66
N ALA A 230 4.99 -15.28 -14.97
CA ALA A 230 6.24 -15.20 -14.23
C ALA A 230 6.00 -14.93 -12.72
N ALA A 231 5.07 -14.02 -12.41
CA ALA A 231 4.71 -13.72 -11.03
C ALA A 231 4.11 -14.92 -10.30
N GLU A 232 3.21 -15.68 -10.94
CA GLU A 232 2.66 -16.91 -10.37
C GLU A 232 3.72 -17.98 -10.11
N GLU A 233 4.67 -18.15 -11.03
CA GLU A 233 5.76 -19.12 -10.87
C GLU A 233 6.67 -18.76 -9.70
N VAL A 234 7.06 -17.50 -9.57
CA VAL A 234 7.89 -17.01 -8.44
C VAL A 234 7.14 -17.11 -7.12
N LEU A 235 5.88 -16.69 -7.08
CA LEU A 235 5.05 -16.78 -5.88
C LEU A 235 4.80 -18.24 -5.48
N SER A 236 4.62 -19.16 -6.43
CA SER A 236 4.47 -20.58 -6.15
C SER A 236 5.74 -21.19 -5.53
N LYS A 237 6.94 -20.79 -5.97
CA LYS A 237 8.22 -21.20 -5.35
C LYS A 237 8.32 -20.74 -3.89
N ARG A 238 7.62 -19.66 -3.54
CA ARG A 238 7.50 -19.09 -2.20
C ARG A 238 6.29 -19.63 -1.41
N ASN A 239 5.75 -20.78 -1.82
CA ASN A 239 4.58 -21.42 -1.22
C ASN A 239 3.27 -20.61 -1.31
N ILE A 240 3.15 -19.73 -2.30
CA ILE A 240 1.95 -18.93 -2.55
C ILE A 240 1.30 -19.44 -3.83
N LYS A 241 0.39 -20.41 -3.69
CA LYS A 241 -0.35 -20.98 -4.83
C LYS A 241 -1.58 -20.14 -5.15
N LEU A 242 -1.61 -19.62 -6.37
CA LEU A 242 -2.69 -18.79 -6.88
C LEU A 242 -3.70 -19.60 -7.68
N LEU A 243 -4.95 -19.15 -7.65
CA LEU A 243 -6.06 -19.67 -8.42
C LEU A 243 -6.22 -18.83 -9.71
N PRO A 244 -6.82 -19.38 -10.78
CA PRO A 244 -7.02 -18.65 -12.05
C PRO A 244 -7.75 -17.31 -11.91
N ILE A 245 -8.59 -17.16 -10.89
CA ILE A 245 -9.29 -15.90 -10.58
C ILE A 245 -8.33 -14.72 -10.33
N ALA A 246 -7.07 -14.98 -9.94
CA ALA A 246 -6.04 -13.94 -9.77
C ALA A 246 -5.81 -13.12 -11.07
N ARG A 247 -5.78 -13.81 -12.21
CA ARG A 247 -5.62 -13.21 -13.55
C ARG A 247 -6.93 -12.62 -14.05
N GLN A 248 -8.06 -13.31 -13.81
CA GLN A 248 -9.39 -12.82 -14.21
C GLN A 248 -9.70 -11.46 -13.58
N LEU A 249 -9.37 -11.28 -12.29
CA LEU A 249 -9.52 -10.00 -11.58
C LEU A 249 -8.63 -8.87 -12.13
N ALA A 250 -7.56 -9.22 -12.86
CA ALA A 250 -6.69 -8.28 -13.56
C ALA A 250 -7.17 -7.95 -14.98
N ASN A 251 -8.24 -8.59 -15.46
CA ASN A 251 -8.78 -8.48 -16.83
C ASN A 251 -7.72 -8.83 -17.90
N ILE A 252 -7.07 -10.00 -17.78
CA ILE A 252 -6.10 -10.53 -18.77
C ILE A 252 -6.40 -11.96 -19.17
#